data_AF-A0A8X8XJG9-F1
#
_entry.id   AF-A0A8X8XJG9-F1
#
_cell.length_a   1.000
_cell.length_b   1.000
_cell.length_c   1.000
_cell.angle_alpha   90.00
_cell.angle_beta   90.00
_cell.angle_gamma   90.00
#
_symmetry.space_group_name_H-M   'P 1'
#
loop_
_entity.id
_entity.type
_entity.pdbx_description
1 polymer ?
#
loop_
_entity_poly.entity_id
_entity_poly.type
_entity_poly.pdbx_seq_one_letter_code
_entity_poly.pdbx_strand_id
1 'polypeptide(L)'
;MGGRPRCFLDITIGDELEGRIIVELYNDVVPKTAENFRALCTGEKGIAPNTGVPLHYKGSRFHRVIKSFMVQGGDISAGDGTGGESIYGLKFEDENFELKHERKGMLSMANAGPNTNGSQFFITTTRTSHLDGKHVVFGKVIKGLGAVRSVEHAPIGENDCPTVDVVISDCGEIPEGADDGTANFFNDGDLFPDWPTDLDENSSDLSWWVTAVESIKGYGNEHFKKQDYKMALRKYRKALRYLDVSWEKEEIDQGDKSQILRKLKGQIFTNSSACKLKLGDLKGALLDTDFAMRDGGDNAKALFRQGQSIDNEPQPLPLVKSNDPTRYDQGFGREIPENELIVAHVALNDIDSAVESFRKALELEPNDGSIKKEYAAAKKKVADRHNQEKKAYSKMFL
;
A
#
# COMPACT_ATOMS: atom_id res chain seq x y z
N MET A 1 20.57 -26.44 21.84
CA MET A 1 19.39 -26.53 20.95
C MET A 1 19.42 -25.30 20.09
N GLY A 2 19.36 -25.44 18.76
CA GLY A 2 19.39 -24.28 17.85
C GLY A 2 18.12 -23.42 18.00
N GLY A 3 18.20 -22.15 17.60
CA GLY A 3 17.06 -21.24 17.60
C GLY A 3 15.95 -21.67 16.63
N ARG A 4 14.79 -21.00 16.72
CA ARG A 4 13.69 -21.18 15.75
C ARG A 4 14.13 -20.70 14.36
N PRO A 5 13.91 -21.49 13.29
CA PRO A 5 14.23 -21.07 11.93
C PRO A 5 13.48 -19.80 11.54
N ARG A 6 14.16 -18.95 10.78
CA ARG A 6 13.57 -17.76 10.16
C ARG A 6 13.54 -17.95 8.65
N CYS A 7 12.43 -17.60 8.02
CA CYS A 7 12.30 -17.62 6.57
C CYS A 7 11.78 -16.29 6.07
N PHE A 8 12.12 -15.92 4.83
CA PHE A 8 11.60 -14.73 4.16
C PHE A 8 10.77 -15.08 2.94
N LEU A 9 9.80 -14.20 2.64
CA LEU A 9 9.02 -14.17 1.42
C LEU A 9 9.08 -12.74 0.86
N ASP A 10 9.71 -12.56 -0.30
CA ASP A 10 9.69 -11.30 -1.04
C ASP A 10 8.43 -11.25 -1.90
N ILE A 11 7.66 -10.18 -1.75
CA ILE A 11 6.33 -10.07 -2.34
C ILE A 11 6.36 -9.07 -3.48
N THR A 12 5.72 -9.44 -4.59
CA THR A 12 5.37 -8.54 -5.68
C THR A 12 3.85 -8.40 -5.78
N ILE A 13 3.37 -7.21 -6.15
CA ILE A 13 1.96 -6.93 -6.45
C ILE A 13 1.93 -6.24 -7.82
N GLY A 14 1.31 -6.88 -8.81
CA GLY A 14 1.27 -6.36 -10.18
C GLY A 14 2.67 -6.11 -10.76
N ASP A 15 3.57 -7.09 -10.60
CA ASP A 15 4.99 -7.06 -10.99
C ASP A 15 5.88 -6.04 -10.26
N GLU A 16 5.34 -5.26 -9.32
CA GLU A 16 6.12 -4.34 -8.51
C GLU A 16 6.53 -4.98 -7.18
N LEU A 17 7.82 -4.90 -6.86
CA LEU A 17 8.34 -5.36 -5.56
C LEU A 17 7.73 -4.53 -4.43
N GLU A 18 6.99 -5.19 -3.55
CA GLU A 18 6.21 -4.55 -2.49
C GLU A 18 6.95 -4.55 -1.15
N GLY A 19 7.58 -5.66 -0.78
CA GLY A 19 8.27 -5.78 0.49
C GLY A 19 8.61 -7.22 0.84
N ARG A 20 9.36 -7.38 1.93
CA ARG A 20 9.76 -8.67 2.49
C ARG A 20 8.92 -9.00 3.73
N ILE A 21 8.38 -10.21 3.79
CA ILE A 21 7.77 -10.79 4.98
C ILE A 21 8.78 -11.73 5.62
N ILE A 22 9.01 -11.60 6.92
CA ILE A 22 9.88 -12.52 7.67
C ILE A 22 9.05 -13.27 8.69
N VAL A 23 9.17 -14.59 8.68
CA VAL A 23 8.45 -15.48 9.59
C VAL A 23 9.42 -16.25 10.48
N GLU A 24 9.05 -16.41 11.75
CA GLU A 24 9.66 -17.35 12.68
C GLU A 24 8.82 -18.64 12.71
N LEU A 25 9.46 -19.80 12.59
CA LEU A 25 8.81 -21.11 12.56
C LEU A 25 8.94 -21.81 13.91
N TYR A 26 7.85 -22.38 14.42
CA TYR A 26 7.77 -23.02 15.74
C TYR A 26 8.23 -24.49 15.68
N ASN A 27 9.48 -24.72 15.27
CA ASN A 27 10.06 -26.08 15.16
C ASN A 27 10.16 -26.83 16.49
N ASP A 28 10.10 -26.12 17.62
CA ASP A 28 10.04 -26.66 18.97
C ASP A 28 8.65 -27.19 19.37
N VAL A 29 7.58 -26.80 18.65
CA VAL A 29 6.19 -27.22 18.92
C VAL A 29 5.64 -28.11 17.80
N VAL A 30 5.93 -27.76 16.54
CA VAL A 30 5.46 -28.45 15.34
C VAL A 30 6.62 -28.68 14.35
N PRO A 31 7.61 -29.53 14.71
CA PRO A 31 8.83 -29.72 13.92
C PRO A 31 8.58 -30.17 12.47
N LYS A 32 7.59 -31.04 12.21
CA LYS A 32 7.30 -31.49 10.84
C LYS A 32 6.68 -30.37 10.01
N THR A 33 5.74 -29.62 10.59
CA THR A 33 5.06 -28.52 9.89
C THR A 33 6.04 -27.39 9.61
N ALA A 34 6.90 -27.06 10.57
CA ALA A 34 7.97 -26.08 10.41
C ALA A 34 8.98 -26.49 9.34
N GLU A 35 9.46 -27.75 9.35
CA GLU A 35 10.41 -28.24 8.34
C GLU A 35 9.80 -28.28 6.94
N ASN A 36 8.52 -28.64 6.80
CA ASN A 36 7.82 -28.56 5.52
C ASN A 36 7.86 -27.14 4.94
N PHE A 37 7.48 -26.13 5.73
CA PHE A 37 7.47 -24.75 5.25
C PHE A 37 8.89 -24.24 4.95
N ARG A 38 9.87 -24.50 5.84
CA ARG A 38 11.26 -24.09 5.65
C ARG A 38 11.83 -24.66 4.35
N ALA A 39 11.67 -25.95 4.12
CA ALA A 39 12.17 -26.62 2.92
C ALA A 39 11.46 -26.14 1.64
N LEU A 40 10.17 -25.80 1.72
CA LEU A 40 9.44 -25.16 0.62
C LEU A 40 9.88 -23.70 0.38
N CYS A 41 10.41 -23.00 1.38
CA CYS A 41 11.05 -21.70 1.18
C CYS A 41 12.41 -21.84 0.47
N THR A 42 13.20 -22.88 0.76
CA THR A 42 14.54 -23.06 0.16
C THR A 42 14.51 -23.77 -1.19
N GLY A 43 13.46 -24.56 -1.48
CA GLY A 43 13.39 -25.38 -2.69
C GLY A 43 14.31 -26.61 -2.67
N GLU A 44 14.93 -26.92 -1.53
CA GLU A 44 16.02 -27.89 -1.45
C GLU A 44 15.59 -29.35 -1.72
N LYS A 45 14.28 -29.65 -1.64
CA LYS A 45 13.74 -31.00 -1.85
C LYS A 45 13.49 -31.34 -3.33
N GLY A 46 13.82 -30.43 -4.25
CA GLY A 46 13.78 -30.69 -5.68
C GLY A 46 12.35 -30.73 -6.24
N ILE A 47 12.07 -31.71 -7.11
CA ILE A 47 10.79 -31.82 -7.81
C ILE A 47 9.82 -32.71 -7.02
N ALA A 48 8.60 -32.22 -6.87
CA ALA A 48 7.50 -32.91 -6.22
C ALA A 48 7.10 -34.16 -7.02
N PRO A 49 7.10 -35.37 -6.43
CA PRO A 49 6.89 -36.61 -7.18
C PRO A 49 5.47 -36.78 -7.72
N ASN A 50 4.45 -36.16 -7.12
CA ASN A 50 3.06 -36.35 -7.54
C ASN A 50 2.58 -35.23 -8.49
N THR A 51 3.03 -34.00 -8.27
CA THR A 51 2.64 -32.83 -9.08
C THR A 51 3.64 -32.48 -10.19
N GLY A 52 4.88 -32.96 -10.11
CA GLY A 52 5.91 -32.73 -11.14
C GLY A 52 6.49 -31.31 -11.19
N VAL A 53 6.12 -30.45 -10.24
CA VAL A 53 6.63 -29.07 -10.10
C VAL A 53 7.69 -28.98 -8.99
N PRO A 54 8.54 -27.96 -8.96
CA PRO A 54 9.46 -27.75 -7.83
C PRO A 54 8.72 -27.62 -6.49
N LEU A 55 9.23 -28.28 -5.45
CA LEU A 55 8.82 -28.09 -4.05
C LEU A 55 9.35 -26.75 -3.53
N HIS A 56 8.85 -25.65 -4.07
CA HIS A 56 9.39 -24.30 -3.82
C HIS A 56 8.29 -23.23 -3.90
N TYR A 57 8.24 -22.31 -2.94
CA TYR A 57 7.27 -21.20 -2.94
C TYR A 57 7.60 -20.09 -3.93
N LYS A 58 8.84 -19.98 -4.41
CA LYS A 58 9.23 -18.96 -5.38
C LYS A 58 8.40 -19.08 -6.65
N GLY A 59 7.72 -17.99 -7.02
CA GLY A 59 6.78 -17.91 -8.14
C GLY A 59 5.35 -18.32 -7.81
N SER A 60 5.08 -18.85 -6.60
CA SER A 60 3.71 -19.16 -6.17
C SER A 60 2.95 -17.89 -5.77
N ARG A 61 1.62 -17.92 -5.94
CA ARG A 61 0.75 -16.76 -5.75
C ARG A 61 -0.09 -16.83 -4.47
N PHE A 62 -0.47 -15.67 -3.96
CA PHE A 62 -1.58 -15.54 -3.04
C PHE A 62 -2.88 -15.58 -3.84
N HIS A 63 -3.52 -16.75 -3.89
CA HIS A 63 -4.69 -17.00 -4.73
C HIS A 63 -6.01 -16.68 -4.03
N ARG A 64 -5.98 -16.41 -2.72
CA ARG A 64 -7.18 -16.09 -1.94
C ARG A 64 -6.88 -15.10 -0.83
N VAL A 65 -7.58 -13.96 -0.84
CA VAL A 65 -7.36 -12.86 0.11
C VAL A 65 -8.70 -12.37 0.63
N ILE A 66 -8.90 -12.42 1.95
CA ILE A 66 -10.11 -11.94 2.61
C ILE A 66 -9.71 -10.89 3.64
N LYS A 67 -10.13 -9.65 3.39
CA LYS A 67 -9.85 -8.51 4.26
C LYS A 67 -10.41 -8.74 5.67
N SER A 68 -9.61 -8.37 6.67
CA SER A 68 -9.90 -8.60 8.09
C SER A 68 -10.08 -10.07 8.45
N PHE A 69 -9.45 -10.97 7.70
CA PHE A 69 -9.42 -12.39 8.00
C PHE A 69 -8.02 -12.98 7.77
N MET A 70 -7.62 -13.21 6.52
CA MET A 70 -6.36 -13.87 6.18
C MET A 70 -5.96 -13.65 4.70
N VAL A 71 -4.69 -13.87 4.41
CA VAL A 71 -4.13 -14.00 3.05
C VAL A 71 -3.59 -15.42 2.88
N GLN A 72 -4.01 -16.11 1.83
CA GLN A 72 -3.70 -17.53 1.59
C GLN A 72 -2.90 -17.69 0.28
N GLY A 73 -1.85 -18.51 0.36
CA GLY A 73 -0.96 -18.84 -0.74
C GLY A 73 -0.41 -20.25 -0.61
N GLY A 74 0.69 -20.54 -1.30
CA GLY A 74 1.39 -21.82 -1.20
C GLY A 74 0.79 -22.95 -2.03
N ASP A 75 -0.13 -22.67 -2.95
CA ASP A 75 -0.42 -23.61 -4.04
C ASP A 75 0.70 -23.49 -5.09
N ILE A 76 1.68 -24.37 -4.97
CA ILE A 76 2.89 -24.39 -5.80
C ILE A 76 2.67 -25.04 -7.17
N SER A 77 1.49 -25.60 -7.43
CA SER A 77 1.24 -26.43 -8.62
C SER A 77 0.16 -25.87 -9.54
N ALA A 78 -1.07 -25.70 -9.06
CA ALA A 78 -2.17 -25.15 -9.86
C ALA A 78 -2.25 -23.62 -9.72
N GLY A 79 -1.86 -23.11 -8.54
CA GLY A 79 -1.86 -21.68 -8.23
C GLY A 79 -3.24 -21.10 -7.99
N ASP A 80 -4.30 -21.90 -7.90
CA ASP A 80 -5.69 -21.46 -7.73
C ASP A 80 -6.35 -22.00 -6.44
N GLY A 81 -5.58 -22.74 -5.63
CA GLY A 81 -6.03 -23.34 -4.37
C GLY A 81 -6.47 -24.79 -4.51
N THR A 82 -6.48 -25.37 -5.72
CA THR A 82 -6.83 -26.79 -5.94
C THR A 82 -5.62 -27.73 -5.84
N GLY A 83 -4.40 -27.19 -5.84
CA GLY A 83 -3.17 -27.96 -5.85
C GLY A 83 -2.34 -27.86 -4.56
N GLY A 84 -1.06 -28.20 -4.70
CA GLY A 84 -0.06 -28.17 -3.65
C GLY A 84 0.42 -29.56 -3.27
N GLU A 85 1.65 -29.64 -2.76
CA GLU A 85 2.27 -30.89 -2.31
C GLU A 85 3.28 -30.58 -1.20
N SER A 86 3.24 -31.35 -0.10
CA SER A 86 4.22 -31.21 0.97
C SER A 86 5.53 -31.92 0.63
N ILE A 87 6.59 -31.63 1.38
CA ILE A 87 7.85 -32.39 1.25
C ILE A 87 7.73 -33.86 1.66
N TYR A 88 6.59 -34.26 2.24
CA TYR A 88 6.29 -35.63 2.68
C TYR A 88 5.32 -36.36 1.73
N GLY A 89 4.94 -35.72 0.61
CA GLY A 89 3.93 -36.21 -0.35
C GLY A 89 2.71 -35.30 -0.42
N LEU A 90 1.64 -35.74 -1.09
CA LEU A 90 0.44 -34.91 -1.33
C LEU A 90 -0.16 -34.32 -0.05
N LYS A 91 -0.19 -35.10 1.04
CA LYS A 91 -0.79 -34.71 2.31
C LYS A 91 0.02 -35.25 3.49
N PHE A 92 0.02 -34.52 4.60
CA PHE A 92 0.51 -34.99 5.91
C PHE A 92 -0.46 -34.63 7.05
N GLU A 93 -0.26 -35.28 8.19
CA GLU A 93 -1.13 -35.21 9.37
C GLU A 93 -1.11 -33.82 10.05
N ASP A 94 -2.17 -33.51 10.80
CA ASP A 94 -2.19 -32.39 11.74
C ASP A 94 -1.30 -32.72 12.92
N GLU A 95 -0.19 -31.99 13.08
CA GLU A 95 0.83 -32.34 14.06
C GLU A 95 0.36 -32.11 15.51
N ASN A 96 -0.22 -30.95 15.80
CA ASN A 96 -1.01 -30.65 17.01
C ASN A 96 -1.76 -29.31 16.84
N PHE A 97 -2.59 -28.97 17.83
CA PHE A 97 -3.33 -27.70 17.90
C PHE A 97 -3.08 -26.94 19.22
N GLU A 98 -1.87 -27.05 19.77
CA GLU A 98 -1.52 -26.38 21.04
C GLU A 98 -1.56 -24.85 20.90
N LEU A 99 -1.08 -24.34 19.77
CA LEU A 99 -1.06 -22.92 19.45
C LEU A 99 -2.37 -22.47 18.81
N LYS A 100 -2.83 -21.29 19.24
CA LYS A 100 -4.11 -20.68 18.82
C LYS A 100 -3.91 -19.49 17.89
N HIS A 101 -4.95 -19.16 17.13
CA HIS A 101 -4.96 -18.02 16.21
C HIS A 101 -5.29 -16.69 16.93
N GLU A 102 -4.50 -16.34 17.94
CA GLU A 102 -4.81 -15.28 18.90
C GLU A 102 -4.61 -13.84 18.37
N ARG A 103 -3.91 -13.65 17.25
CA ARG A 103 -3.51 -12.33 16.74
C ARG A 103 -3.30 -12.32 15.23
N LYS A 104 -3.10 -11.13 14.68
CA LYS A 104 -2.60 -10.92 13.31
C LYS A 104 -1.16 -11.43 13.17
N GLY A 105 -0.79 -11.84 11.96
CA GLY A 105 0.54 -12.34 11.62
C GLY A 105 0.78 -13.78 12.04
N MET A 106 -0.24 -14.56 12.42
CA MET A 106 -0.05 -15.99 12.70
C MET A 106 0.02 -16.75 11.38
N LEU A 107 1.01 -17.63 11.25
CA LEU A 107 1.23 -18.48 10.08
C LEU A 107 0.66 -19.87 10.37
N SER A 108 -0.23 -20.36 9.50
CA SER A 108 -1.03 -21.56 9.75
C SER A 108 -1.34 -22.33 8.47
N MET A 109 -1.50 -23.65 8.58
CA MET A 109 -1.71 -24.54 7.43
C MET A 109 -3.14 -24.43 6.89
N ALA A 110 -3.28 -24.28 5.57
CA ALA A 110 -4.56 -24.51 4.91
C ALA A 110 -4.75 -26.02 4.69
N ASN A 111 -5.99 -26.50 4.87
CA ASN A 111 -6.34 -27.90 4.68
C ASN A 111 -7.79 -28.05 4.18
N ALA A 112 -8.15 -29.24 3.73
CA ALA A 112 -9.49 -29.62 3.27
C ALA A 112 -10.17 -30.57 4.27
N GLY A 113 -9.89 -30.40 5.57
CA GLY A 113 -10.29 -31.29 6.65
C GLY A 113 -9.09 -31.95 7.37
N PRO A 114 -9.35 -32.77 8.41
CA PRO A 114 -8.29 -33.33 9.24
C PRO A 114 -7.23 -34.09 8.46
N ASN A 115 -5.95 -33.90 8.81
CA ASN A 115 -4.80 -34.59 8.24
C ASN A 115 -4.64 -34.41 6.72
N THR A 116 -4.96 -33.22 6.21
CA THR A 116 -4.83 -32.90 4.77
C THR A 116 -3.91 -31.72 4.49
N ASN A 117 -2.89 -31.53 5.34
CA ASN A 117 -1.90 -30.46 5.16
C ASN A 117 -1.02 -30.75 3.94
N GLY A 118 -0.81 -29.75 3.07
CA GLY A 118 0.03 -29.84 1.88
C GLY A 118 1.13 -28.76 1.90
N SER A 119 1.18 -27.94 0.86
CA SER A 119 2.01 -26.73 0.80
C SER A 119 1.24 -25.43 1.06
N GLN A 120 -0.09 -25.46 1.01
CA GLN A 120 -0.89 -24.24 1.19
C GLN A 120 -0.87 -23.75 2.63
N PHE A 121 -0.76 -22.44 2.79
CA PHE A 121 -0.73 -21.77 4.10
C PHE A 121 -1.52 -20.47 4.04
N PHE A 122 -1.85 -19.93 5.21
CA PHE A 122 -2.38 -18.58 5.33
C PHE A 122 -1.67 -17.80 6.44
N ILE A 123 -1.66 -16.48 6.28
CA ILE A 123 -1.24 -15.53 7.31
C ILE A 123 -2.48 -14.79 7.79
N THR A 124 -2.75 -14.84 9.09
CA THR A 124 -3.91 -14.15 9.66
C THR A 124 -3.70 -12.63 9.63
N THR A 125 -4.76 -11.87 9.37
CA THR A 125 -4.72 -10.40 9.47
C THR A 125 -5.53 -9.88 10.66
N THR A 126 -6.20 -10.77 11.38
CA THR A 126 -6.89 -10.52 12.65
C THR A 126 -6.81 -11.78 13.54
N ARG A 127 -7.45 -11.75 14.71
CA ARG A 127 -7.67 -12.95 15.55
C ARG A 127 -8.73 -13.85 14.93
N THR A 128 -8.44 -15.15 14.77
CA THR A 128 -9.31 -16.10 14.04
C THR A 128 -9.60 -17.38 14.84
N SER A 129 -10.15 -17.24 16.04
CA SER A 129 -10.39 -18.36 16.98
C SER A 129 -11.30 -19.48 16.46
N HIS A 130 -12.12 -19.21 15.44
CA HIS A 130 -12.96 -20.23 14.80
C HIS A 130 -12.17 -21.27 14.00
N LEU A 131 -10.86 -21.02 13.77
CA LEU A 131 -9.89 -21.91 13.14
C LEU A 131 -9.12 -22.76 14.16
N ASP A 132 -9.23 -22.47 15.47
CA ASP A 132 -8.56 -23.22 16.52
C ASP A 132 -9.02 -24.69 16.53
N GLY A 133 -8.08 -25.62 16.67
CA GLY A 133 -8.35 -27.06 16.61
C GLY A 133 -8.63 -27.61 15.21
N LYS A 134 -8.53 -26.78 14.16
CA LYS A 134 -8.77 -27.18 12.76
C LYS A 134 -7.57 -26.95 11.84
N HIS A 135 -6.77 -25.94 12.13
CA HIS A 135 -5.59 -25.57 11.33
C HIS A 135 -4.37 -25.48 12.25
N VAL A 136 -3.27 -26.12 11.81
CA VAL A 136 -2.02 -26.15 12.57
C VAL A 136 -1.33 -24.80 12.48
N VAL A 137 -1.23 -24.09 13.60
CA VAL A 137 -0.42 -22.88 13.72
C VAL A 137 1.04 -23.27 13.86
N PHE A 138 1.90 -22.80 12.96
CA PHE A 138 3.30 -23.24 12.89
C PHE A 138 4.33 -22.12 12.82
N GLY A 139 3.89 -20.86 12.86
CA GLY A 139 4.80 -19.73 12.94
C GLY A 139 4.10 -18.41 13.18
N LYS A 140 4.88 -17.33 13.07
CA LYS A 140 4.38 -15.96 13.04
C LYS A 140 5.25 -15.07 12.18
N VAL A 141 4.66 -14.01 11.64
CA VAL A 141 5.37 -12.88 11.06
C VAL A 141 6.07 -12.11 12.19
N ILE A 142 7.37 -11.90 12.04
CA ILE A 142 8.21 -11.11 12.96
C ILE A 142 8.61 -9.75 12.40
N LYS A 143 8.71 -9.62 11.06
CA LYS A 143 8.89 -8.35 10.33
C LYS A 143 8.10 -8.40 9.02
N GLY A 144 7.73 -7.24 8.47
CA GLY A 144 7.03 -7.17 7.20
C GLY A 144 5.52 -7.40 7.28
N LEU A 145 4.92 -7.22 8.47
CA LEU A 145 3.46 -7.31 8.61
C LEU A 145 2.74 -6.26 7.74
N GLY A 146 3.40 -5.14 7.47
CA GLY A 146 2.89 -4.16 6.53
C GLY A 146 2.81 -4.66 5.08
N ALA A 147 3.73 -5.52 4.63
CA ALA A 147 3.63 -6.18 3.33
C ALA A 147 2.43 -7.15 3.28
N VAL A 148 2.16 -7.88 4.38
CA VAL A 148 0.93 -8.69 4.52
C VAL A 148 -0.31 -7.82 4.40
N ARG A 149 -0.30 -6.61 4.98
CA ARG A 149 -1.42 -5.65 4.86
C ARG A 149 -1.57 -5.11 3.44
N SER A 150 -0.47 -4.89 2.72
CA SER A 150 -0.54 -4.52 1.30
C SER A 150 -1.21 -5.62 0.47
N VAL A 151 -0.86 -6.89 0.72
CA VAL A 151 -1.54 -8.05 0.09
C VAL A 151 -3.03 -8.07 0.46
N GLU A 152 -3.37 -7.89 1.73
CA GLU A 152 -4.76 -7.86 2.21
C GLU A 152 -5.62 -6.76 1.53
N HIS A 153 -5.00 -5.65 1.13
CA HIS A 153 -5.67 -4.51 0.50
C HIS A 153 -5.57 -4.53 -1.03
N ALA A 154 -5.01 -5.58 -1.64
CA ALA A 154 -5.06 -5.75 -3.08
C ALA A 154 -6.53 -5.80 -3.56
N PRO A 155 -6.86 -5.27 -4.75
CA PRO A 155 -8.23 -5.31 -5.23
C PRO A 155 -8.65 -6.76 -5.53
N ILE A 156 -9.81 -7.16 -5.00
CA ILE A 156 -10.31 -8.54 -5.03
C ILE A 156 -11.40 -8.70 -6.09
N GLY A 157 -11.33 -9.81 -6.82
CA GLY A 157 -12.28 -10.24 -7.84
C GLY A 157 -13.17 -11.39 -7.35
N GLU A 158 -13.54 -12.28 -8.27
CA GLU A 158 -14.36 -13.44 -7.94
C GLU A 158 -13.62 -14.43 -7.04
N ASN A 159 -14.37 -15.17 -6.21
CA ASN A 159 -13.86 -16.20 -5.30
C ASN A 159 -12.73 -15.74 -4.35
N ASP A 160 -12.76 -14.48 -3.93
CA ASP A 160 -11.74 -13.86 -3.08
C ASP A 160 -10.33 -13.81 -3.71
N CYS A 161 -10.21 -13.97 -5.03
CA CYS A 161 -8.93 -13.93 -5.75
C CYS A 161 -8.50 -12.48 -6.01
N PRO A 162 -7.24 -12.10 -5.76
CA PRO A 162 -6.71 -10.81 -6.21
C PRO A 162 -6.86 -10.61 -7.73
N THR A 163 -7.25 -9.41 -8.14
CA THR A 163 -7.37 -9.00 -9.55
C THR A 163 -6.03 -8.66 -10.20
N VAL A 164 -5.01 -8.44 -9.38
CA VAL A 164 -3.61 -8.26 -9.77
C VAL A 164 -2.80 -9.41 -9.21
N ASP A 165 -1.79 -9.86 -9.94
CA ASP A 165 -0.95 -10.96 -9.48
C ASP A 165 -0.19 -10.54 -8.20
N VAL A 166 -0.39 -11.32 -7.14
CA VAL A 166 0.35 -11.20 -5.89
C VAL A 166 1.22 -12.44 -5.72
N VAL A 167 2.54 -12.28 -5.91
CA VAL A 167 3.47 -13.41 -6.09
C VAL A 167 4.60 -13.33 -5.07
N ILE A 168 4.98 -14.49 -4.53
CA ILE A 168 6.22 -14.68 -3.78
C ILE A 168 7.37 -14.71 -4.81
N SER A 169 7.98 -13.56 -5.07
CA SER A 169 9.00 -13.41 -6.11
C SER A 169 10.34 -14.04 -5.73
N ASP A 170 10.65 -14.09 -4.44
CA ASP A 170 11.78 -14.82 -3.90
C ASP A 170 11.47 -15.30 -2.48
N CYS A 171 12.13 -16.38 -2.05
CA CYS A 171 12.00 -16.88 -0.69
C CYS A 171 13.22 -17.71 -0.29
N GLY A 172 13.37 -17.91 1.01
CA GLY A 172 14.46 -18.71 1.55
C GLY A 172 14.52 -18.71 3.06
N GLU A 173 15.51 -19.43 3.59
CA GLU A 173 15.86 -19.44 5.00
C GLU A 173 16.87 -18.33 5.30
N ILE A 174 16.70 -17.64 6.43
CA ILE A 174 17.65 -16.64 6.93
C ILE A 174 18.54 -17.33 7.98
N PRO A 175 19.86 -17.46 7.75
CA PRO A 175 20.76 -18.06 8.72
C PRO A 175 20.73 -17.35 10.07
N GLU A 176 21.07 -18.09 11.14
CA GLU A 176 21.19 -17.51 12.47
C GLU A 176 22.26 -16.40 12.49
N GLY A 177 21.92 -15.24 13.05
CA GLY A 177 22.80 -14.06 13.08
C GLY A 177 22.93 -13.30 11.75
N ALA A 178 22.35 -13.80 10.65
CA ALA A 178 22.29 -13.04 9.40
C ALA A 178 21.28 -11.89 9.51
N ASP A 179 21.57 -10.84 8.74
CA ASP A 179 20.68 -9.69 8.55
C ASP A 179 19.36 -10.14 7.90
N ASP A 180 18.28 -9.51 8.35
CA ASP A 180 16.92 -9.81 7.90
C ASP A 180 16.67 -9.32 6.44
N GLY A 181 17.51 -8.42 5.94
CA GLY A 181 17.37 -7.80 4.63
C GLY A 181 16.16 -6.89 4.52
N THR A 182 15.67 -6.36 5.64
CA THR A 182 14.58 -5.35 5.65
C THR A 182 15.11 -3.93 5.44
N ALA A 183 16.36 -3.66 5.80
CA ALA A 183 17.06 -2.43 5.51
C ALA A 183 17.66 -2.48 4.10
N ASN A 184 17.71 -1.35 3.39
CA ASN A 184 18.22 -1.25 2.02
C ASN A 184 17.60 -2.28 1.04
N PHE A 185 16.34 -2.66 1.27
CA PHE A 185 15.68 -3.73 0.54
C PHE A 185 15.64 -3.49 -0.98
N PHE A 186 15.51 -2.24 -1.41
CA PHE A 186 15.51 -1.85 -2.83
C PHE A 186 16.90 -1.53 -3.40
N ASN A 187 17.97 -1.78 -2.64
CA ASN A 187 19.36 -1.49 -3.02
C ASN A 187 19.60 -0.02 -3.43
N ASP A 188 18.95 0.93 -2.76
CA ASP A 188 19.02 2.36 -3.07
C ASP A 188 19.70 3.21 -1.97
N GLY A 189 20.26 2.56 -0.94
CA GLY A 189 20.98 3.18 0.16
C GLY A 189 20.11 3.51 1.38
N ASP A 190 18.79 3.36 1.28
CA ASP A 190 17.86 3.64 2.38
C ASP A 190 17.91 2.53 3.45
N LEU A 191 18.60 2.80 4.55
CA LEU A 191 18.84 1.85 5.63
C LEU A 191 17.63 1.65 6.57
N PHE A 192 16.54 2.40 6.39
CA PHE A 192 15.36 2.22 7.23
C PHE A 192 14.49 1.07 6.68
N PRO A 193 13.85 0.24 7.51
CA PRO A 193 12.83 -0.68 7.03
C PRO A 193 11.61 0.07 6.48
N ASP A 194 10.85 -0.57 5.59
CA ASP A 194 9.68 0.08 4.97
C ASP A 194 8.57 0.43 5.97
N TRP A 195 8.51 -0.29 7.09
CA TRP A 195 7.57 -0.06 8.17
C TRP A 195 8.34 0.24 9.47
N PRO A 196 8.03 1.35 10.16
CA PRO A 196 8.78 1.75 11.35
C PRO A 196 8.65 0.76 12.52
N THR A 197 7.60 -0.07 12.52
CA THR A 197 7.42 -1.15 13.51
C THR A 197 8.43 -2.29 13.36
N ASP A 198 9.11 -2.37 12.22
CA ASP A 198 10.12 -3.40 11.93
C ASP A 198 11.55 -2.93 12.27
N LEU A 199 11.71 -1.73 12.86
CA LEU A 199 12.98 -1.29 13.43
C LEU A 199 13.36 -2.17 14.61
N ASP A 200 14.63 -2.57 14.67
CA ASP A 200 15.17 -3.34 15.81
C ASP A 200 15.19 -2.50 17.09
N GLU A 201 15.45 -1.19 16.96
CA GLU A 201 15.46 -0.24 18.06
C GLU A 201 14.54 0.94 17.76
N ASN A 202 13.64 1.24 18.70
CA ASN A 202 12.75 2.40 18.63
C ASN A 202 13.32 3.54 19.48
N SER A 203 13.86 4.57 18.83
CA SER A 203 14.38 5.74 19.53
C SER A 203 13.26 6.49 20.28
N SER A 204 13.52 6.86 21.53
CA SER A 204 12.65 7.79 22.27
C SER A 204 12.86 9.25 21.84
N ASP A 205 14.01 9.57 21.26
CA ASP A 205 14.40 10.92 20.87
C ASP A 205 13.71 11.35 19.58
N LEU A 206 12.91 12.43 19.65
CA LEU A 206 12.20 12.97 18.50
C LEU A 206 13.15 13.43 17.39
N SER A 207 14.35 13.92 17.73
CA SER A 207 15.31 14.42 16.74
C SER A 207 15.81 13.31 15.81
N TRP A 208 15.94 12.09 16.33
CA TRP A 208 16.27 10.91 15.54
C TRP A 208 15.19 10.61 14.49
N TRP A 209 13.91 10.66 14.91
CA TRP A 209 12.78 10.42 14.01
C TRP A 209 12.67 11.49 12.92
N VAL A 210 12.86 12.76 13.29
CA VAL A 210 12.90 13.87 12.32
C VAL A 210 14.01 13.64 11.30
N THR A 211 15.20 13.25 11.76
CA THR A 211 16.35 12.95 10.88
C THR A 211 16.05 11.77 9.94
N ALA A 212 15.41 10.70 10.44
CA ALA A 212 14.99 9.56 9.64
C ALA A 212 13.99 9.98 8.55
N VAL A 213 12.96 10.75 8.91
CA VAL A 213 11.96 11.28 7.97
C VAL A 213 12.61 12.14 6.89
N GLU A 214 13.53 13.04 7.26
CA GLU A 214 14.25 13.87 6.30
C GLU A 214 15.12 13.07 5.35
N SER A 215 15.82 12.05 5.86
CA SER A 215 16.63 11.13 5.07
C SER A 215 15.78 10.35 4.06
N ILE A 216 14.69 9.73 4.50
CA ILE A 216 13.77 8.97 3.64
C ILE A 216 13.13 9.88 2.57
N LYS A 217 12.70 11.09 2.95
CA LYS A 217 12.22 12.12 2.01
C LYS A 217 13.32 12.50 1.01
N GLY A 218 14.58 12.57 1.45
CA GLY A 218 15.76 12.78 0.62
C GLY A 218 15.86 11.76 -0.51
N TYR A 219 15.80 10.46 -0.20
CA TYR A 219 15.77 9.39 -1.20
C TYR A 219 14.59 9.51 -2.16
N GLY A 220 13.41 9.91 -1.67
CA GLY A 220 12.26 10.21 -2.54
C GLY A 220 12.56 11.33 -3.54
N ASN A 221 13.25 12.39 -3.13
CA ASN A 221 13.66 13.47 -4.01
C ASN A 221 14.68 13.01 -5.07
N GLU A 222 15.59 12.10 -4.71
CA GLU A 222 16.58 11.54 -5.64
C GLU A 222 15.91 10.70 -6.73
N HIS A 223 14.99 9.81 -6.35
CA HIS A 223 14.20 9.04 -7.31
C HIS A 223 13.34 9.93 -8.21
N PHE A 224 12.76 11.00 -7.65
CA PHE A 224 12.00 11.98 -8.44
C PHE A 224 12.86 12.65 -9.51
N LYS A 225 14.11 13.03 -9.18
CA LYS A 225 15.06 13.61 -10.15
C LYS A 225 15.43 12.62 -11.26
N LYS A 226 15.49 11.33 -10.94
CA LYS A 226 15.70 10.23 -11.90
C LYS A 226 14.45 9.90 -12.72
N GLN A 227 13.32 10.59 -12.49
CA GLN A 227 12.01 10.32 -13.09
C GLN A 227 11.42 8.95 -12.71
N ASP A 228 11.93 8.31 -11.66
CA ASP A 228 11.31 7.14 -11.05
C ASP A 228 10.24 7.60 -10.05
N TYR A 229 9.09 8.01 -10.60
CA TYR A 229 7.99 8.58 -9.82
C TYR A 229 7.32 7.55 -8.91
N LYS A 230 7.36 6.26 -9.26
CA LYS A 230 6.80 5.18 -8.45
C LYS A 230 7.64 4.96 -7.20
N MET A 231 8.95 4.84 -7.34
CA MET A 231 9.85 4.70 -6.20
C MET A 231 9.87 5.97 -5.34
N ALA A 232 9.87 7.16 -5.97
CA ALA A 232 9.76 8.42 -5.25
C ALA A 232 8.50 8.47 -4.37
N LEU A 233 7.34 8.08 -4.93
CA LEU A 233 6.08 8.01 -4.20
C LEU A 233 6.14 6.99 -3.04
N ARG A 234 6.75 5.82 -3.26
CA ARG A 234 6.99 4.82 -2.20
C ARG A 234 7.78 5.41 -1.04
N LYS A 235 8.87 6.13 -1.31
CA LYS A 235 9.69 6.78 -0.28
C LYS A 235 8.94 7.90 0.44
N TYR A 236 8.15 8.72 -0.25
CA TYR A 236 7.33 9.74 0.42
C TYR A 236 6.27 9.12 1.34
N ARG A 237 5.60 8.05 0.91
CA ARG A 237 4.67 7.29 1.77
C ARG A 237 5.37 6.69 2.99
N LYS A 238 6.58 6.16 2.81
CA LYS A 238 7.42 5.69 3.91
C LYS A 238 7.78 6.82 4.88
N ALA A 239 8.20 7.97 4.37
CA ALA A 239 8.49 9.14 5.21
C ALA A 239 7.27 9.58 6.03
N LEU A 240 6.05 9.52 5.46
CA LEU A 240 4.81 9.77 6.21
C LEU A 240 4.59 8.75 7.32
N ARG A 241 4.81 7.44 7.09
CA ARG A 241 4.70 6.42 8.14
C ARG A 241 5.64 6.68 9.31
N TYR A 242 6.88 7.08 9.04
CA TYR A 242 7.85 7.44 10.08
C TYR A 242 7.46 8.74 10.79
N LEU A 243 6.93 9.70 10.04
CA LEU A 243 6.43 10.95 10.60
C LEU A 243 5.23 10.70 11.53
N ASP A 244 4.34 9.79 11.19
CA ASP A 244 3.17 9.44 12.00
C ASP A 244 3.59 8.94 13.40
N VAL A 245 4.61 8.09 13.49
CA VAL A 245 5.19 7.64 14.78
C VAL A 245 5.82 8.79 15.57
N SER A 246 6.30 9.82 14.90
CA SER A 246 6.89 10.99 15.56
C SER A 246 5.86 11.78 16.38
N TRP A 247 4.57 11.68 16.05
CA TRP A 247 3.47 12.33 16.80
C TRP A 247 3.17 11.66 18.13
N GLU A 248 3.63 10.42 18.34
CA GLU A 248 3.45 9.68 19.59
C GLU A 248 4.55 9.98 20.62
N LYS A 249 5.54 10.82 20.28
CA LYS A 249 6.69 11.12 21.15
C LYS A 249 6.35 12.23 22.14
N GLU A 250 6.63 12.00 23.43
CA GLU A 250 6.33 12.93 24.53
C GLU A 250 6.92 14.34 24.32
N GLU A 251 8.05 14.44 23.63
CA GLU A 251 8.72 15.71 23.35
C GLU A 251 7.91 16.65 22.44
N ILE A 252 6.88 16.15 21.75
CA ILE A 252 6.14 16.93 20.76
C ILE A 252 5.35 18.09 21.37
N ASP A 253 4.94 17.93 22.63
CA ASP A 253 4.18 18.92 23.39
C ASP A 253 5.07 20.08 23.88
N GLN A 254 6.39 19.99 23.65
CA GLN A 254 7.36 20.98 24.11
C GLN A 254 7.70 21.99 23.01
N GLY A 255 7.31 23.25 23.22
CA GLY A 255 7.65 24.37 22.35
C GLY A 255 7.14 24.20 20.91
N ASP A 256 7.96 24.56 19.93
CA ASP A 256 7.58 24.57 18.51
C ASP A 256 7.92 23.28 17.76
N LYS A 257 8.22 22.18 18.47
CA LYS A 257 8.60 20.89 17.86
C LYS A 257 7.52 20.33 16.92
N SER A 258 6.25 20.50 17.28
CA SER A 258 5.12 20.14 16.41
C SER A 258 5.09 20.91 15.08
N GLN A 259 5.57 22.17 15.05
CA GLN A 259 5.63 22.96 13.81
C GLN A 259 6.60 22.37 12.79
N ILE A 260 7.73 21.81 13.26
CA ILE A 260 8.70 21.13 12.40
C ILE A 260 8.04 19.94 11.70
N LEU A 261 7.27 19.14 12.45
CA LEU A 261 6.57 17.98 11.89
C LEU A 261 5.48 18.39 10.89
N ARG A 262 4.69 19.44 11.18
CA ARG A 262 3.69 19.99 10.22
C ARG A 262 4.36 20.46 8.93
N LYS A 263 5.49 21.17 9.05
CA LYS A 263 6.26 21.64 7.89
C LYS A 263 6.78 20.47 7.05
N LEU A 264 7.33 19.42 7.68
CA LEU A 264 7.76 18.22 6.98
C LEU A 264 6.60 17.49 6.32
N LYS A 265 5.47 17.33 7.02
CA LYS A 265 4.23 16.75 6.48
C LYS A 265 3.80 17.46 5.20
N GLY A 266 3.69 18.79 5.25
CA GLY A 266 3.33 19.62 4.11
C GLY A 266 4.27 19.44 2.91
N GLN A 267 5.60 19.40 3.15
CA GLN A 267 6.59 19.14 2.11
C GLN A 267 6.44 17.76 1.47
N ILE A 268 6.25 16.72 2.29
CA ILE A 268 6.13 15.34 1.81
C ILE A 268 4.85 15.16 0.99
N PHE A 269 3.70 15.64 1.47
CA PHE A 269 2.45 15.61 0.70
C PHE A 269 2.53 16.40 -0.59
N THR A 270 3.15 17.58 -0.54
CA THR A 270 3.42 18.36 -1.75
C THR A 270 4.18 17.47 -2.74
N ASN A 271 5.33 16.91 -2.37
CA ASN A 271 6.14 16.05 -3.24
C ASN A 271 5.42 14.79 -3.74
N SER A 272 4.65 14.13 -2.88
CA SER A 272 3.78 13.01 -3.23
C SER A 272 2.76 13.39 -4.31
N SER A 273 2.10 14.55 -4.18
CA SER A 273 1.18 15.09 -5.18
C SER A 273 1.85 15.27 -6.55
N ALA A 274 3.10 15.75 -6.59
CA ALA A 274 3.83 15.87 -7.85
C ALA A 274 4.14 14.52 -8.51
N CYS A 275 4.45 13.48 -7.73
CA CYS A 275 4.60 12.13 -8.28
C CYS A 275 3.28 11.64 -8.88
N LYS A 276 2.18 11.81 -8.15
CA LYS A 276 0.85 11.34 -8.57
C LYS A 276 0.38 12.05 -9.84
N LEU A 277 0.61 13.35 -9.99
CA LEU A 277 0.40 14.08 -11.25
C LEU A 277 1.18 13.47 -12.41
N LYS A 278 2.45 13.11 -12.19
CA LYS A 278 3.29 12.47 -13.22
C LYS A 278 2.85 11.05 -13.57
N LEU A 279 2.21 10.36 -12.63
CA LEU A 279 1.65 9.02 -12.80
C LEU A 279 0.19 9.02 -13.31
N GLY A 280 -0.42 10.19 -13.48
CA GLY A 280 -1.82 10.33 -13.92
C GLY A 280 -2.88 10.11 -12.83
N ASP A 281 -2.47 9.96 -11.56
CA ASP A 281 -3.38 9.88 -10.41
C ASP A 281 -3.80 11.29 -9.95
N LEU A 282 -4.67 11.92 -10.74
CA LEU A 282 -5.11 13.31 -10.50
C LEU A 282 -5.87 13.44 -9.17
N LYS A 283 -6.76 12.48 -8.87
CA LYS A 283 -7.55 12.48 -7.63
C LYS A 283 -6.67 12.33 -6.40
N GLY A 284 -5.71 11.41 -6.44
CA GLY A 284 -4.77 11.24 -5.35
C GLY A 284 -3.82 12.43 -5.20
N ALA A 285 -3.46 13.10 -6.30
CA ALA A 285 -2.65 14.31 -6.27
C ALA A 285 -3.37 15.47 -5.60
N LEU A 286 -4.65 15.67 -5.94
CA LEU A 286 -5.54 16.67 -5.34
C LEU A 286 -5.69 16.44 -3.83
N LEU A 287 -5.98 15.20 -3.43
CA LEU A 287 -6.09 14.82 -2.02
C LEU A 287 -4.81 15.15 -1.24
N ASP A 288 -3.63 14.87 -1.80
CA ASP A 288 -2.36 15.21 -1.18
C ASP A 288 -2.17 16.73 -1.05
N THR A 289 -2.64 17.53 -2.01
CA THR A 289 -2.56 19.00 -1.89
C THR A 289 -3.42 19.52 -0.75
N ASP A 290 -4.60 18.95 -0.54
CA ASP A 290 -5.45 19.33 0.59
C ASP A 290 -4.77 18.99 1.91
N PHE A 291 -4.22 17.79 2.05
CA PHE A 291 -3.44 17.41 3.24
C PHE A 291 -2.23 18.32 3.47
N ALA A 292 -1.57 18.79 2.39
CA ALA A 292 -0.43 19.71 2.51
C ALA A 292 -0.81 21.11 3.01
N MET A 293 -2.09 21.49 2.93
CA MET A 293 -2.60 22.81 3.32
C MET A 293 -3.39 22.81 4.65
N ARG A 294 -3.82 21.64 5.15
CA ARG A 294 -4.68 21.51 6.36
C ARG A 294 -4.12 22.19 7.60
N ASP A 295 -2.80 22.20 7.76
CA ASP A 295 -2.14 22.70 8.97
C ASP A 295 -1.87 24.23 8.94
N GLY A 296 -2.53 24.98 8.04
CA GLY A 296 -2.66 26.43 8.13
C GLY A 296 -1.53 27.26 7.51
N GLY A 297 -0.71 26.66 6.63
CA GLY A 297 0.34 27.38 5.92
C GLY A 297 -0.05 27.73 4.48
N ASP A 298 0.16 28.99 4.10
CA ASP A 298 0.16 29.43 2.70
C ASP A 298 1.20 28.62 1.91
N ASN A 299 0.74 27.64 1.13
CA ASN A 299 1.59 26.72 0.39
C ASN A 299 1.37 26.88 -1.12
N ALA A 300 2.12 27.81 -1.72
CA ALA A 300 2.05 28.11 -3.14
C ALA A 300 2.25 26.85 -4.02
N LYS A 301 3.15 25.93 -3.61
CA LYS A 301 3.40 24.68 -4.33
C LYS A 301 2.22 23.72 -4.28
N ALA A 302 1.54 23.61 -3.13
CA ALA A 302 0.33 22.81 -3.01
C ALA A 302 -0.81 23.40 -3.84
N LEU A 303 -1.05 24.72 -3.75
CA LEU A 303 -2.06 25.41 -4.56
C LEU A 303 -1.79 25.28 -6.07
N PHE A 304 -0.53 25.40 -6.48
CA PHE A 304 -0.14 25.19 -7.87
C PHE A 304 -0.43 23.75 -8.34
N ARG A 305 -0.07 22.74 -7.54
CA ARG A 305 -0.35 21.33 -7.86
C ARG A 305 -1.85 21.00 -7.82
N GLN A 306 -2.61 21.70 -6.97
CA GLN A 306 -4.06 21.59 -6.88
C GLN A 306 -4.69 22.05 -8.21
N GLY A 307 -4.29 23.24 -8.69
CA GLY A 307 -4.71 23.76 -10.00
C GLY A 307 -4.35 22.81 -11.15
N GLN A 308 -3.15 22.23 -11.14
CA GLN A 308 -2.75 21.23 -12.15
C GLN A 308 -3.58 19.94 -12.08
N SER A 309 -3.99 19.49 -10.89
CA SER A 309 -4.80 18.29 -10.74
C SER A 309 -6.19 18.49 -11.34
N ILE A 310 -6.83 19.64 -11.02
CA ILE A 310 -8.17 19.99 -11.50
C ILE A 310 -8.16 20.29 -13.02
N ASP A 311 -7.17 21.03 -13.51
CA ASP A 311 -7.12 21.45 -14.93
C ASP A 311 -6.86 20.29 -15.91
N ASN A 312 -6.31 19.17 -15.42
CA ASN A 312 -6.03 17.97 -16.20
C ASN A 312 -7.12 16.89 -16.08
N GLU A 313 -8.12 17.06 -15.21
CA GLU A 313 -9.21 16.08 -15.14
C GLU A 313 -10.04 16.10 -16.44
N PRO A 314 -10.41 14.91 -16.98
CA PRO A 314 -11.26 14.84 -18.17
C PRO A 314 -12.59 15.51 -17.89
N GLN A 315 -12.93 16.54 -18.68
CA GLN A 315 -14.23 17.16 -18.60
C GLN A 315 -15.32 16.12 -18.93
N PRO A 316 -16.37 15.96 -18.10
CA PRO A 316 -17.54 15.20 -18.49
C PRO A 316 -18.08 15.80 -19.77
N LEU A 317 -18.46 14.91 -20.69
CA LEU A 317 -19.25 15.28 -21.86
C LEU A 317 -20.42 16.17 -21.40
N PRO A 318 -20.76 17.23 -22.14
CA PRO A 318 -21.88 18.09 -21.77
C PRO A 318 -23.09 17.21 -21.53
N LEU A 319 -23.70 17.33 -20.34
CA LEU A 319 -24.93 16.63 -19.98
C LEU A 319 -25.94 16.85 -21.11
N VAL A 320 -26.17 15.82 -21.93
CA VAL A 320 -27.36 15.76 -22.75
C VAL A 320 -28.49 15.66 -21.75
N LYS A 321 -29.21 16.76 -21.54
CA LYS A 321 -30.40 16.78 -20.70
C LYS A 321 -31.38 15.74 -21.24
N SER A 322 -31.41 14.55 -20.65
CA SER A 322 -32.49 13.61 -20.87
C SER A 322 -33.73 14.17 -20.19
N ASN A 323 -34.79 14.41 -20.95
CA ASN A 323 -36.09 14.90 -20.47
C ASN A 323 -36.90 13.82 -19.70
N ASP A 324 -36.25 12.99 -18.88
CA ASP A 324 -36.94 11.93 -18.12
C ASP A 324 -36.96 12.25 -16.62
N PRO A 325 -38.11 12.64 -16.04
CA PRO A 325 -38.20 13.10 -14.64
C PRO A 325 -38.15 11.99 -13.58
N THR A 326 -37.89 10.72 -13.93
CA THR A 326 -38.25 9.59 -13.05
C THR A 326 -37.10 8.85 -12.36
N ARG A 327 -35.89 9.42 -12.26
CA ARG A 327 -34.74 8.69 -11.70
C ARG A 327 -33.97 9.41 -10.58
N TYR A 328 -34.69 9.88 -9.56
CA TYR A 328 -34.10 10.21 -8.26
C TYR A 328 -35.06 9.83 -7.14
N ASP A 329 -35.06 8.55 -6.77
CA ASP A 329 -35.30 8.14 -5.39
C ASP A 329 -34.89 6.67 -5.22
N GLN A 330 -33.88 6.42 -4.39
CA GLN A 330 -33.87 5.33 -3.40
C GLN A 330 -32.55 5.41 -2.64
N GLY A 331 -32.68 5.57 -1.32
CA GLY A 331 -31.64 6.07 -0.44
C GLY A 331 -30.59 5.06 -0.03
N PHE A 332 -29.62 5.53 0.76
CA PHE A 332 -29.08 4.79 1.90
C PHE A 332 -28.37 5.78 2.83
N GLY A 333 -28.90 5.93 4.04
CA GLY A 333 -28.21 6.56 5.15
C GLY A 333 -27.06 5.68 5.61
N ARG A 334 -25.84 6.05 5.22
CA ARG A 334 -24.60 5.69 5.91
C ARG A 334 -23.89 6.99 6.24
N GLU A 335 -23.33 7.10 7.44
CA GLU A 335 -22.28 8.08 7.69
C GLU A 335 -21.15 7.81 6.71
N ILE A 336 -20.97 8.75 5.79
CA ILE A 336 -19.91 8.72 4.78
C ILE A 336 -18.59 8.99 5.54
N PRO A 337 -17.59 8.11 5.50
CA PRO A 337 -16.28 8.38 6.09
C PRO A 337 -15.73 9.70 5.52
N GLU A 338 -15.07 10.54 6.32
CA GLU A 338 -14.54 11.85 5.84
C GLU A 338 -13.74 11.75 4.53
N ASN A 339 -13.10 10.60 4.27
CA ASN A 339 -12.39 10.30 3.03
C ASN A 339 -13.30 10.29 1.77
N GLU A 340 -14.54 9.83 1.90
CA GLU A 340 -15.53 9.81 0.80
C GLU A 340 -16.25 11.18 0.65
N LEU A 341 -16.36 11.97 1.72
CA LEU A 341 -16.85 13.37 1.67
C LEU A 341 -15.87 14.31 0.97
N ILE A 342 -14.56 14.04 1.06
CA ILE A 342 -13.52 14.75 0.31
C ILE A 342 -13.58 14.33 -1.17
N VAL A 343 -13.75 13.04 -1.46
CA VAL A 343 -13.97 12.55 -2.84
C VAL A 343 -15.24 13.16 -3.45
N ALA A 344 -16.28 13.42 -2.64
CA ALA A 344 -17.50 14.11 -3.08
C ALA A 344 -17.28 15.61 -3.37
N HIS A 345 -16.35 16.29 -2.69
CA HIS A 345 -15.93 17.65 -3.06
C HIS A 345 -14.97 17.67 -4.27
N VAL A 346 -14.11 16.66 -4.39
CA VAL A 346 -13.20 16.42 -5.54
C VAL A 346 -13.98 16.10 -6.83
N ALA A 347 -15.23 15.64 -6.72
CA ALA A 347 -16.08 15.35 -7.88
C ALA A 347 -16.68 16.60 -8.56
N LEU A 348 -16.40 17.82 -8.07
CA LEU A 348 -16.85 19.05 -8.74
C LEU A 348 -15.82 19.50 -9.76
N ASN A 349 -16.02 18.93 -10.95
CA ASN A 349 -15.44 19.26 -12.23
C ASN A 349 -15.57 20.76 -12.59
N ASP A 350 -14.73 21.60 -12.00
CA ASP A 350 -14.80 23.05 -12.17
C ASP A 350 -13.43 23.68 -12.49
N ILE A 351 -13.22 23.97 -13.77
CA ILE A 351 -12.03 24.72 -14.25
C ILE A 351 -11.92 26.09 -13.53
N ASP A 352 -13.03 26.68 -13.05
CA ASP A 352 -12.97 27.92 -12.28
C ASP A 352 -12.25 27.73 -10.93
N SER A 353 -12.42 26.57 -10.30
CA SER A 353 -11.69 26.19 -9.09
C SER A 353 -10.18 26.05 -9.36
N ALA A 354 -9.78 25.51 -10.53
CA ALA A 354 -8.37 25.49 -10.94
C ALA A 354 -7.79 26.91 -11.10
N VAL A 355 -8.53 27.81 -11.75
CA VAL A 355 -8.14 29.22 -11.91
C VAL A 355 -7.97 29.90 -10.55
N GLU A 356 -8.86 29.62 -9.61
CA GLU A 356 -8.78 30.15 -8.25
C GLU A 356 -7.56 29.64 -7.48
N SER A 357 -7.25 28.35 -7.56
CA SER A 357 -6.04 27.79 -6.95
C SER A 357 -4.76 28.40 -7.55
N PHE A 358 -4.69 28.57 -8.87
CA PHE A 358 -3.57 29.25 -9.52
C PHE A 358 -3.48 30.74 -9.15
N ARG A 359 -4.61 31.44 -8.99
CA ARG A 359 -4.64 32.83 -8.52
C ARG A 359 -4.02 32.95 -7.14
N LYS A 360 -4.47 32.13 -6.19
CA LYS A 360 -3.92 32.11 -4.82
C LYS A 360 -2.42 31.75 -4.81
N ALA A 361 -2.00 30.78 -5.63
CA ALA A 361 -0.58 30.44 -5.76
C ALA A 361 0.24 31.64 -6.27
N LEU A 362 -0.29 32.41 -7.23
CA LEU A 362 0.37 33.59 -7.78
C LEU A 362 0.41 34.77 -6.80
N GLU A 363 -0.57 34.90 -5.91
CA GLU A 363 -0.56 35.91 -4.84
C GLU A 363 0.59 35.66 -3.85
N LEU A 364 0.89 34.39 -3.59
CA LEU A 364 2.00 33.98 -2.72
C LEU A 364 3.36 34.09 -3.43
N GLU A 365 3.42 33.75 -4.73
CA GLU A 365 4.66 33.81 -5.53
C GLU A 365 4.47 34.61 -6.83
N PRO A 366 4.37 35.96 -6.76
CA PRO A 366 4.01 36.81 -7.92
C PRO A 366 5.01 36.80 -9.07
N ASN A 367 6.22 36.29 -8.84
CA ASN A 367 7.31 36.27 -9.81
C ASN A 367 7.53 34.91 -10.47
N ASP A 368 6.79 33.86 -10.06
CA ASP A 368 6.94 32.54 -10.66
C ASP A 368 6.36 32.49 -12.07
N GLY A 369 7.23 32.22 -13.06
CA GLY A 369 6.85 32.15 -14.47
C GLY A 369 5.98 30.95 -14.82
N SER A 370 6.10 29.84 -14.09
CA SER A 370 5.32 28.62 -14.31
C SER A 370 3.88 28.82 -13.84
N ILE A 371 3.68 29.41 -12.65
CA ILE A 371 2.35 29.73 -12.13
C ILE A 371 1.62 30.69 -13.08
N LYS A 372 2.30 31.75 -13.55
CA LYS A 372 1.73 32.70 -14.53
C LYS A 372 1.26 32.02 -15.81
N LYS A 373 2.06 31.09 -16.33
CA LYS A 373 1.75 30.37 -17.56
C LYS A 373 0.51 29.49 -17.40
N GLU A 374 0.45 28.69 -16.34
CA GLU A 374 -0.70 27.80 -16.09
C GLU A 374 -1.97 28.59 -15.77
N TYR A 375 -1.86 29.67 -14.97
CA TYR A 375 -2.97 30.58 -14.70
C TYR A 375 -3.58 31.15 -16.00
N ALA A 376 -2.72 31.63 -16.92
CA ALA A 376 -3.18 32.16 -18.21
C ALA A 376 -3.83 31.08 -19.08
N ALA A 377 -3.29 29.85 -19.07
CA ALA A 377 -3.85 28.73 -19.80
C ALA A 377 -5.23 28.32 -19.27
N ALA A 378 -5.38 28.19 -17.95
CA ALA A 378 -6.65 27.85 -17.30
C ALA A 378 -7.72 28.93 -17.56
N LYS A 379 -7.38 30.22 -17.46
CA LYS A 379 -8.30 31.31 -17.81
C LYS A 379 -8.76 31.26 -19.27
N LYS A 380 -7.87 30.90 -20.19
CA LYS A 380 -8.23 30.73 -21.60
C LYS A 380 -9.23 29.58 -21.77
N LYS A 381 -9.03 28.44 -21.10
CA LYS A 381 -9.96 27.30 -21.12
C LYS A 381 -11.36 27.70 -20.61
N VAL A 382 -11.45 28.46 -19.52
CA VAL A 382 -12.74 28.99 -19.01
C VAL A 382 -13.42 29.89 -20.04
N ALA A 383 -12.68 30.82 -20.64
CA ALA A 383 -13.21 31.71 -21.67
C ALA A 383 -13.71 30.94 -22.90
N ASP A 384 -12.97 29.91 -23.34
CA ASP A 384 -13.34 29.06 -24.46
C ASP A 384 -14.59 28.23 -24.14
N ARG A 385 -14.71 27.67 -22.93
CA ARG A 385 -15.92 26.97 -22.44
C ARG A 385 -17.15 27.87 -22.50
N HIS A 386 -17.09 29.07 -21.92
CA HIS A 386 -18.21 30.01 -21.96
C HIS A 386 -18.58 30.44 -23.39
N ASN A 387 -17.60 30.58 -24.28
CA ASN A 387 -17.87 30.88 -25.68
C ASN A 387 -18.57 29.71 -26.39
N GLN A 388 -18.20 28.46 -26.09
CA GLN A 388 -18.87 27.27 -26.62
C GLN A 388 -20.30 27.14 -26.08
N GLU A 389 -20.51 27.35 -24.79
CA GLU A 389 -21.85 27.36 -24.16
C GLU A 389 -22.74 28.42 -24.81
N LYS A 390 -22.26 29.65 -24.96
CA LYS A 390 -23.01 30.73 -25.65
C LYS A 390 -23.40 30.35 -27.07
N LYS A 391 -22.48 29.73 -27.83
CA LYS A 391 -22.76 29.23 -29.18
C LYS A 391 -23.79 28.10 -29.19
N ALA A 392 -23.74 27.19 -28.23
CA ALA A 392 -24.70 26.09 -28.09
C ALA A 392 -26.10 26.60 -27.73
N TYR A 393 -26.21 27.50 -26.74
CA TYR A 393 -27.47 28.14 -26.37
C TYR A 393 -28.08 28.93 -27.54
N SER A 394 -27.26 29.71 -28.27
CA SER A 394 -27.75 30.45 -29.44
C SER A 394 -28.32 29.55 -30.55
N LYS A 395 -27.89 28.30 -30.66
CA LYS A 395 -28.41 27.32 -31.62
C LYS A 395 -29.69 26.61 -31.17
N MET A 396 -30.05 26.67 -29.89
CA MET A 396 -31.29 26.06 -29.37
C MET A 396 -32.51 26.98 -29.49
N PHE A 397 -32.31 28.28 -29.72
CA PHE A 397 -33.36 29.29 -29.84
C PHE A 397 -33.49 29.89 -31.25
N LEU A 398 -32.84 29.27 -32.23
CA LEU A 398 -33.02 29.45 -33.68
C LEU A 398 -33.62 28.17 -34.24
#